data_AF-A0A1G9FQ40-F1
#
_entry.id   AF-A0A1G9FQ40-F1
#
_cell.length_a   1.000
_cell.length_b   1.000
_cell.length_c   1.000
_cell.angle_alpha   90.00
_cell.angle_beta   90.00
_cell.angle_gamma   90.00
#
_symmetry.space_group_name_H-M   'P 1'
#
loop_
_entity.id
_entity.type
_entity.pdbx_description
1 polymer ?
#
loop_
_entity_poly.entity_id
_entity_poly.type
_entity_poly.pdbx_seq_one_letter_code
_entity_poly.pdbx_strand_id
1 'polypeptide(L)'
;MTAKTRLTLSIILIFIMSAALFASTLSPAASKGGAMFVWQMSFLIIAIIGSIVALITLNSSVFGQLNLLSKYAKDIKKGKPKTSLPKDLADEILEVGNDVQDAIKALTVKTEESNKAKTELETRAAKLEQDLKESQSELKDVKSAMDSIIKSASNAQGISGKLFAGIEELSAQVNQVSTGMIIQRDRVTETATAMEEMNCTVLEVAQNASMAAQSSSQSKENAQRGADGVTTAIKSFEQIKGTILNLKVTMSALGEQADSIGQIMKIITDIADQTNLLALNAAIEAARAGDAGRGFAVVADEVRKLAEKTMDATKGVGEAVSKIQANARENISAVDAAAEEIVHSTESAAESGNLMKEIVGIVDDTNTQVESIATASEEQSAASEEINMAISDVARVSQETSEGMSNSAHALTEIASIVEELDSIVQGISSGRVVDTSSGKIVEWSDDLSVNVRTIDEHHMVLINMINDLYQAMRQRKTGSKVTDIVDKLLEYTKYHFGYEEKIFDKYRYPDSASHKKLHRSFENKIEEFGNSLASGKATVSNEVIRFLKDWLVKHIMIVDHKYSEFMNDHGIH
;
A
#
# COMPACT_ATOMS: atom_id res chain seq x y z
N MET A 1 -66.64 -20.76 -99.33
CA MET A 1 -66.68 -22.08 -100.02
C MET A 1 -65.47 -22.89 -99.59
N THR A 2 -65.68 -24.10 -99.07
CA THR A 2 -64.57 -25.02 -98.77
C THR A 2 -63.87 -25.44 -100.07
N ALA A 3 -62.61 -25.87 -100.00
CA ALA A 3 -61.89 -26.40 -101.17
C ALA A 3 -62.72 -27.50 -101.88
N LYS A 4 -63.41 -28.31 -101.08
CA LYS A 4 -64.42 -29.28 -101.52
C LYS A 4 -65.54 -28.63 -102.33
N THR A 5 -66.16 -27.55 -101.84
CA THR A 5 -67.21 -26.84 -102.59
C THR A 5 -66.69 -26.23 -103.89
N ARG A 6 -65.47 -25.66 -103.89
CA ARG A 6 -64.82 -25.11 -105.10
C ARG A 6 -64.57 -26.19 -106.14
N LEU A 7 -64.01 -27.33 -105.74
CA LEU A 7 -63.74 -28.45 -106.65
C LEU A 7 -65.02 -29.05 -107.23
N THR A 8 -66.06 -29.27 -106.41
CA THR A 8 -67.38 -29.70 -106.93
C THR A 8 -67.97 -28.70 -107.91
N LEU A 9 -67.86 -27.39 -107.63
CA LEU A 9 -68.36 -26.36 -108.54
C LEU A 9 -67.56 -26.31 -109.84
N SER A 10 -66.24 -26.47 -109.80
CA SER A 10 -65.40 -26.54 -111.00
C SER A 10 -65.75 -27.76 -111.87
N ILE A 11 -66.01 -28.92 -111.28
CA ILE A 11 -66.40 -30.13 -112.01
C ILE A 11 -67.81 -29.98 -112.60
N ILE A 12 -68.76 -29.39 -111.86
CA ILE A 12 -70.10 -29.04 -112.38
C ILE A 12 -69.99 -28.03 -113.53
N LEU A 13 -69.06 -27.07 -113.45
CA LEU A 13 -68.84 -26.10 -114.51
C LEU A 13 -68.30 -26.78 -115.79
N ILE A 14 -67.36 -27.72 -115.65
CA ILE A 14 -66.87 -28.55 -116.76
C ILE A 14 -68.03 -29.35 -117.36
N PHE A 15 -68.92 -29.89 -116.54
CA PHE A 15 -70.12 -30.61 -116.97
C PHE A 15 -71.07 -29.73 -117.79
N ILE A 16 -71.37 -28.51 -117.32
CA ILE A 16 -72.23 -27.55 -118.02
C ILE A 16 -71.60 -27.12 -119.34
N MET A 17 -70.28 -26.86 -119.37
CA MET A 17 -69.57 -26.54 -120.61
C MET A 17 -69.62 -27.70 -121.62
N SER A 18 -69.45 -28.94 -121.16
CA SER A 18 -69.52 -30.14 -122.01
C SER A 18 -70.92 -30.34 -122.59
N ALA A 19 -71.96 -30.09 -121.79
CA ALA A 19 -73.36 -30.13 -122.25
C ALA A 19 -73.72 -28.97 -123.20
N ALA A 20 -73.15 -27.78 -123.00
CA ALA A 20 -73.35 -26.62 -123.88
C ALA A 20 -72.72 -26.82 -125.27
N LEU A 21 -71.53 -27.43 -125.34
CA LEU A 21 -70.90 -27.85 -126.60
C LEU A 21 -71.72 -28.91 -127.36
N PHE A 22 -72.51 -29.72 -126.65
CA PHE A 22 -73.43 -30.69 -127.25
C PHE A 22 -74.66 -29.99 -127.86
N ALA A 23 -75.24 -29.01 -127.16
CA ALA A 23 -76.42 -28.27 -127.62
C ALA A 23 -76.17 -27.40 -128.86
N SER A 24 -74.96 -26.87 -129.05
CA SER A 24 -74.63 -26.03 -130.22
C SER A 24 -74.51 -26.80 -131.54
N THR A 25 -74.55 -28.14 -131.52
CA THR A 25 -74.49 -28.97 -132.74
C THR A 25 -75.86 -29.42 -133.26
N LEU A 26 -76.96 -29.07 -132.58
CA LEU A 26 -78.33 -29.25 -133.09
C LEU A 26 -78.73 -28.08 -134.03
N SER A 27 -78.24 -28.09 -135.27
CA SER A 27 -78.79 -27.25 -136.36
C SER A 27 -79.63 -28.11 -137.32
N PRO A 28 -80.85 -27.69 -137.71
CA PRO A 28 -81.72 -28.47 -138.58
C PRO A 28 -81.35 -28.25 -140.06
N ALA A 29 -80.21 -28.77 -140.52
CA ALA A 29 -79.87 -28.83 -141.94
C ALA A 29 -78.83 -29.92 -142.26
N ALA A 30 -79.10 -31.17 -141.89
CA ALA A 30 -78.40 -32.34 -142.43
C ALA A 30 -79.29 -33.58 -142.34
N SER A 31 -80.41 -33.58 -143.05
CA SER A 31 -81.17 -34.80 -143.30
C SER A 31 -80.50 -35.59 -144.44
N LYS A 32 -79.66 -36.57 -144.07
CA LYS A 32 -79.48 -37.89 -144.72
C LYS A 32 -78.26 -38.62 -144.11
N GLY A 33 -78.51 -39.55 -143.18
CA GLY A 33 -77.51 -40.49 -142.65
C GLY A 33 -77.68 -40.79 -141.16
N GLY A 34 -78.41 -41.85 -140.80
CA GLY A 34 -78.76 -42.23 -139.42
C GLY A 34 -77.62 -42.78 -138.52
N ALA A 35 -76.35 -42.56 -138.83
CA ALA A 35 -75.22 -43.15 -138.09
C ALA A 35 -74.54 -42.20 -137.07
N MET A 36 -74.68 -40.88 -137.19
CA MET A 36 -73.90 -39.93 -136.37
C MET A 36 -74.48 -39.69 -134.97
N PHE A 37 -75.79 -39.86 -134.78
CA PHE A 37 -76.50 -39.58 -133.52
C PHE A 37 -76.14 -40.56 -132.38
N VAL A 38 -75.81 -41.82 -132.70
CA VAL A 38 -75.56 -42.87 -131.69
C VAL A 38 -74.18 -42.73 -131.03
N TRP A 39 -73.17 -42.27 -131.76
CA TRP A 39 -71.81 -42.08 -131.22
C TRP A 39 -71.73 -40.91 -130.24
N GLN A 40 -72.49 -39.84 -130.49
CA GLN A 40 -72.46 -38.63 -129.65
C GLN A 40 -73.12 -38.87 -128.28
N MET A 41 -74.25 -39.61 -128.22
CA MET A 41 -74.87 -39.96 -126.94
C MET A 41 -73.98 -40.87 -126.08
N SER A 42 -73.25 -41.78 -126.71
CA SER A 42 -72.33 -42.69 -126.01
C SER A 42 -71.18 -41.95 -125.32
N PHE A 43 -70.62 -40.92 -125.98
CA PHE A 43 -69.53 -40.12 -125.41
C PHE A 43 -69.98 -39.28 -124.20
N LEU A 44 -71.21 -38.72 -124.26
CA LEU A 44 -71.77 -37.97 -123.14
C LEU A 44 -71.98 -38.88 -121.91
N ILE A 45 -72.50 -40.10 -122.11
CA ILE A 45 -72.70 -41.06 -121.02
C ILE A 45 -71.36 -41.49 -120.39
N ILE A 46 -70.33 -41.74 -121.20
CA ILE A 46 -69.00 -42.10 -120.68
C ILE A 46 -68.38 -40.93 -119.91
N ALA A 47 -68.52 -39.69 -120.38
CA ALA A 47 -68.03 -38.51 -119.67
C ALA A 47 -68.77 -38.27 -118.34
N ILE A 48 -70.08 -38.52 -118.30
CA ILE A 48 -70.88 -38.46 -117.07
C ILE A 48 -70.40 -39.49 -116.06
N ILE A 49 -70.23 -40.75 -116.50
CA ILE A 49 -69.78 -41.84 -115.62
C ILE A 49 -68.35 -41.57 -115.12
N GLY A 50 -67.43 -41.15 -116.00
CA GLY A 50 -66.05 -40.79 -115.62
C GLY A 50 -66.00 -39.66 -114.60
N SER A 51 -66.84 -38.63 -114.75
CA SER A 51 -66.90 -37.50 -113.83
C SER A 51 -67.48 -37.90 -112.47
N ILE A 52 -68.53 -38.73 -112.44
CA ILE A 52 -69.13 -39.23 -111.20
C ILE A 52 -68.15 -40.14 -110.46
N VAL A 53 -67.45 -41.02 -111.16
CA VAL A 53 -66.43 -41.89 -110.55
C VAL A 53 -65.29 -41.06 -109.97
N ALA A 54 -64.78 -40.05 -110.68
CA ALA A 54 -63.76 -39.14 -110.16
C ALA A 54 -64.24 -38.36 -108.92
N LEU A 55 -65.51 -37.94 -108.90
CA LEU A 55 -66.11 -37.23 -107.75
C LEU A 55 -66.25 -38.15 -106.53
N ILE A 56 -66.66 -39.39 -106.74
CA ILE A 56 -66.78 -40.39 -105.67
C ILE A 56 -65.39 -40.72 -105.12
N THR A 57 -64.39 -40.99 -105.97
CA THR A 57 -63.04 -41.36 -105.51
C THR A 57 -62.32 -40.20 -104.82
N LEU A 58 -62.39 -38.96 -105.33
CA LEU A 58 -61.80 -37.80 -104.63
C LEU A 58 -62.48 -37.52 -103.29
N ASN A 59 -63.80 -37.69 -103.22
CA ASN A 59 -64.55 -37.41 -102.01
C ASN A 59 -64.38 -38.51 -100.94
N SER A 60 -64.35 -39.78 -101.33
CA SER A 60 -64.20 -40.89 -100.38
C SER A 60 -62.74 -41.15 -99.98
N SER A 61 -61.78 -40.97 -100.90
CA SER A 61 -60.36 -41.25 -100.65
C SER A 61 -59.67 -40.09 -99.90
N VAL A 62 -59.52 -38.93 -100.53
CA VAL A 62 -58.65 -37.87 -100.00
C VAL A 62 -59.33 -37.06 -98.90
N PHE A 63 -60.57 -36.60 -99.13
CA PHE A 63 -61.26 -35.76 -98.14
C PHE A 63 -61.67 -36.53 -96.87
N GLY A 64 -61.98 -37.82 -96.98
CA GLY A 64 -62.25 -38.68 -95.82
C GLY A 64 -61.03 -38.80 -94.90
N GLN A 65 -59.86 -39.06 -95.49
CA GLN A 65 -58.60 -39.22 -94.76
C GLN A 65 -58.09 -37.90 -94.14
N LEU A 66 -58.19 -36.78 -94.85
CA LEU A 66 -57.88 -35.46 -94.28
C LEU A 66 -58.79 -35.11 -93.09
N ASN A 67 -60.05 -35.55 -93.10
CA ASN A 67 -60.97 -35.32 -91.99
C ASN A 67 -60.62 -36.18 -90.76
N LEU A 68 -60.15 -37.42 -90.98
CA LEU A 68 -59.59 -38.27 -89.91
C LEU A 68 -58.35 -37.63 -89.28
N LEU A 69 -57.41 -37.13 -90.08
CA LEU A 69 -56.22 -36.42 -89.61
C LEU A 69 -56.59 -35.11 -88.87
N SER A 70 -57.58 -34.36 -89.37
CA SER A 70 -58.09 -33.16 -88.70
C SER A 70 -58.73 -33.47 -87.34
N LYS A 71 -59.44 -34.60 -87.22
CA LYS A 71 -60.03 -35.06 -85.96
C LYS A 71 -58.95 -35.44 -84.95
N TYR A 72 -57.93 -36.17 -85.40
CA TYR A 72 -56.74 -36.48 -84.60
C TYR A 72 -56.04 -35.21 -84.07
N ALA A 73 -55.79 -34.22 -84.94
CA ALA A 73 -55.20 -32.94 -84.54
C ALA A 73 -56.08 -32.15 -83.54
N LYS A 74 -57.42 -32.20 -83.68
CA LYS A 74 -58.36 -31.59 -82.73
C LYS A 74 -58.34 -32.28 -81.37
N ASP A 75 -58.23 -33.60 -81.33
CA ASP A 75 -58.17 -34.35 -80.07
C ASP A 75 -56.86 -34.07 -79.33
N ILE A 76 -55.75 -33.88 -80.05
CA ILE A 76 -54.49 -33.45 -79.43
C ILE A 76 -54.58 -32.01 -78.93
N LYS A 77 -55.17 -31.09 -79.70
CA LYS A 77 -55.43 -29.71 -79.23
C LYS A 77 -56.28 -29.67 -77.95
N LYS A 78 -57.14 -30.65 -77.74
CA LYS A 78 -57.96 -30.80 -76.51
C LYS A 78 -57.19 -31.40 -75.32
N GLY A 79 -55.86 -31.51 -75.40
CA GLY A 79 -55.03 -32.00 -74.30
C GLY A 79 -55.02 -33.52 -74.17
N LYS A 80 -55.28 -34.27 -75.26
CA LYS A 80 -55.16 -35.74 -75.30
C LYS A 80 -53.98 -36.17 -76.18
N PRO A 81 -52.72 -35.95 -75.75
CA PRO A 81 -51.53 -36.29 -76.53
C PRO A 81 -51.34 -37.79 -76.76
N LYS A 82 -52.06 -38.66 -76.01
CA LYS A 82 -52.05 -40.13 -76.16
C LYS A 82 -53.04 -40.66 -77.21
N THR A 83 -53.69 -39.78 -77.99
CA THR A 83 -54.61 -40.22 -79.04
C THR A 83 -53.83 -41.01 -80.11
N SER A 84 -54.34 -42.15 -80.57
CA SER A 84 -53.65 -42.97 -81.59
C SER A 84 -53.92 -42.44 -82.99
N LEU A 85 -52.88 -42.42 -83.83
CA LEU A 85 -53.01 -42.07 -85.25
C LEU A 85 -53.96 -43.07 -85.95
N PRO A 86 -54.93 -42.61 -86.78
CA PRO A 86 -55.82 -43.51 -87.52
C PRO A 86 -55.05 -44.45 -88.45
N LYS A 87 -55.39 -45.75 -88.45
CA LYS A 87 -54.66 -46.79 -89.21
C LYS A 87 -55.00 -46.84 -90.70
N ASP A 88 -56.12 -46.26 -91.11
CA ASP A 88 -56.68 -46.37 -92.46
C ASP A 88 -56.31 -45.16 -93.36
N LEU A 89 -55.17 -44.50 -93.09
CA LEU A 89 -54.67 -43.38 -93.89
C LEU A 89 -53.85 -43.90 -95.07
N ALA A 90 -53.97 -43.27 -96.25
CA ALA A 90 -53.07 -43.54 -97.37
C ALA A 90 -51.64 -43.10 -97.01
N ASP A 91 -50.65 -43.73 -97.65
CA ASP A 91 -49.23 -43.59 -97.32
C ASP A 91 -48.78 -42.12 -97.17
N GLU A 92 -49.17 -41.24 -98.09
CA GLU A 92 -48.76 -39.82 -98.06
C GLU A 92 -49.42 -39.03 -96.91
N ILE A 93 -50.63 -39.39 -96.48
CA ILE A 93 -51.31 -38.74 -95.34
C ILE A 93 -50.86 -39.35 -94.01
N LEU A 94 -50.51 -40.65 -94.02
CA LEU A 94 -49.96 -41.35 -92.86
C LEU A 94 -48.59 -40.78 -92.46
N GLU A 95 -47.74 -40.43 -93.43
CA GLU A 95 -46.45 -39.76 -93.21
C GLU A 95 -46.61 -38.44 -92.44
N VAL A 96 -47.48 -37.55 -92.92
CA VAL A 96 -47.82 -36.29 -92.23
C VAL A 96 -48.38 -36.55 -90.83
N GLY A 97 -49.18 -37.60 -90.67
CA GLY A 97 -49.70 -38.02 -89.37
C GLY A 97 -48.64 -38.49 -88.38
N ASN A 98 -47.63 -39.20 -88.87
CA ASN A 98 -46.48 -39.65 -88.08
C ASN A 98 -45.62 -38.46 -87.63
N ASP A 99 -45.30 -37.52 -88.53
CA ASP A 99 -44.54 -36.31 -88.19
C ASP A 99 -45.23 -35.48 -87.11
N VAL A 100 -46.56 -35.33 -87.23
CA VAL A 100 -47.39 -34.65 -86.23
C VAL A 100 -47.37 -35.41 -84.90
N GLN A 101 -47.45 -36.75 -84.92
CA GLN A 101 -47.37 -37.56 -83.72
C GLN A 101 -46.01 -37.43 -83.01
N ASP A 102 -44.91 -37.42 -83.76
CA ASP A 102 -43.57 -37.32 -83.21
C ASP A 102 -43.27 -35.92 -82.67
N ALA A 103 -43.74 -34.86 -83.35
CA ALA A 103 -43.70 -33.50 -82.81
C ALA A 103 -44.46 -33.38 -81.47
N ILE A 104 -45.61 -34.06 -81.34
CA ILE A 104 -46.40 -34.07 -80.10
C ILE A 104 -45.74 -34.88 -78.99
N LYS A 105 -45.11 -36.02 -79.30
CA LYS A 105 -44.28 -36.76 -78.33
C LYS A 105 -43.13 -35.88 -77.84
N ALA A 106 -42.40 -35.21 -78.74
CA ALA A 106 -41.29 -34.33 -78.40
C ALA A 106 -41.74 -33.14 -77.52
N LEU A 107 -42.87 -32.51 -77.85
CA LEU A 107 -43.48 -31.45 -77.04
C LEU A 107 -43.92 -31.94 -75.66
N THR A 108 -44.48 -33.15 -75.57
CA THR A 108 -44.91 -33.74 -74.28
C THR A 108 -43.71 -34.00 -73.38
N VAL A 109 -42.65 -34.63 -73.90
CA VAL A 109 -41.40 -34.88 -73.18
C VAL A 109 -40.79 -33.56 -72.70
N LYS A 110 -40.68 -32.57 -73.59
CA LYS A 110 -40.09 -31.26 -73.26
C LYS A 110 -40.91 -30.47 -72.23
N THR A 111 -42.24 -30.59 -72.25
CA THR A 111 -43.13 -29.97 -71.26
C THR A 111 -42.99 -30.65 -69.90
N GLU A 112 -42.83 -31.98 -69.87
CA GLU A 112 -42.60 -32.75 -68.65
C GLU A 112 -41.22 -32.46 -68.04
N GLU A 113 -40.16 -32.38 -68.86
CA GLU A 113 -38.84 -31.91 -68.45
C GLU A 113 -38.87 -30.48 -67.90
N SER A 114 -39.58 -29.56 -68.57
CA SER A 114 -39.71 -28.17 -68.11
C SER A 114 -40.49 -28.07 -66.79
N ASN A 115 -41.53 -28.88 -66.59
CA ASN A 115 -42.28 -28.91 -65.33
C ASN A 115 -41.43 -29.48 -64.20
N LYS A 116 -40.66 -30.54 -64.46
CA LYS A 116 -39.72 -31.11 -63.50
C LYS A 116 -38.64 -30.09 -63.11
N ALA A 117 -38.03 -29.42 -64.09
CA ALA A 117 -37.04 -28.38 -63.85
C ALA A 117 -37.62 -27.19 -63.04
N LYS A 118 -38.87 -26.80 -63.31
CA LYS A 118 -39.57 -25.77 -62.52
C LYS A 118 -39.75 -26.20 -61.06
N THR A 119 -40.23 -27.42 -60.82
CA THR A 119 -40.40 -27.94 -59.45
C THR A 119 -39.05 -28.06 -58.71
N GLU A 120 -37.99 -28.48 -59.40
CA GLU A 120 -36.63 -28.50 -58.84
C GLU A 120 -36.12 -27.10 -58.49
N LEU A 121 -36.36 -26.09 -59.35
CA LEU A 121 -36.02 -24.70 -59.08
C LEU A 121 -36.82 -24.11 -57.92
N GLU A 122 -38.13 -24.37 -57.85
CA GLU A 122 -38.98 -23.94 -56.73
C GLU A 122 -38.53 -24.56 -55.41
N THR A 123 -38.16 -25.84 -55.42
CA THR A 123 -37.61 -26.52 -54.23
C THR A 123 -36.25 -25.93 -53.82
N ARG A 124 -35.38 -25.63 -54.78
CA ARG A 124 -34.07 -25.02 -54.53
C ARG A 124 -34.18 -23.58 -54.04
N ALA A 125 -35.13 -22.81 -54.57
CA ALA A 125 -35.43 -21.45 -54.12
C ALA A 125 -35.97 -21.44 -52.68
N ALA A 126 -36.89 -22.35 -52.36
CA ALA A 126 -37.41 -22.51 -50.99
C ALA A 126 -36.30 -22.90 -50.01
N LYS A 127 -35.38 -23.79 -50.41
CA LYS A 127 -34.21 -24.15 -49.60
C LYS A 127 -33.26 -22.97 -49.39
N LEU A 128 -32.94 -22.20 -50.44
CA LEU A 128 -32.10 -21.01 -50.33
C LEU A 128 -32.73 -19.93 -49.44
N GLU A 129 -34.04 -19.76 -49.50
CA GLU A 129 -34.76 -18.82 -48.63
C GLU A 129 -34.71 -19.28 -47.17
N GLN A 130 -34.82 -20.58 -46.92
CA GLN A 130 -34.61 -21.17 -45.59
C GLN A 130 -33.17 -20.98 -45.10
N ASP A 131 -32.16 -21.34 -45.90
CA ASP A 131 -30.74 -21.21 -45.56
C ASP A 131 -30.38 -19.73 -45.29
N LEU A 132 -30.93 -18.79 -46.08
CA LEU A 132 -30.73 -17.35 -45.85
C LEU A 132 -31.36 -16.88 -44.54
N LYS A 133 -32.56 -17.37 -44.22
CA LYS A 133 -33.23 -17.04 -42.96
C LYS A 133 -32.49 -17.62 -41.75
N GLU A 134 -31.95 -18.82 -41.88
CA GLU A 134 -31.10 -19.46 -40.87
C GLU A 134 -29.80 -18.66 -40.66
N SER A 135 -29.08 -18.33 -41.74
CA SER A 135 -27.87 -17.50 -41.69
C SER A 135 -28.13 -16.10 -41.12
N GLN A 136 -29.27 -15.48 -41.45
CA GLN A 136 -29.67 -14.20 -40.85
C GLN A 136 -29.96 -14.31 -39.34
N SER A 137 -30.53 -15.43 -38.90
CA SER A 137 -30.72 -15.70 -37.47
C SER A 137 -29.38 -15.90 -36.77
N GLU A 138 -28.48 -16.71 -37.33
CA GLU A 138 -27.14 -16.92 -36.80
C GLU A 138 -26.35 -15.60 -36.70
N LEU A 139 -26.39 -14.76 -37.73
CA LEU A 139 -25.75 -13.44 -37.70
C LEU A 139 -26.34 -12.53 -36.61
N LYS A 140 -27.65 -12.60 -36.37
CA LYS A 140 -28.29 -11.87 -35.28
C LYS A 140 -27.83 -12.38 -33.91
N ASP A 141 -27.69 -13.70 -33.75
CA ASP A 141 -27.22 -14.32 -32.51
C ASP A 141 -25.74 -13.98 -32.25
N VAL A 142 -24.89 -14.04 -33.28
CA VAL A 142 -23.48 -13.60 -33.21
C VAL A 142 -23.38 -12.13 -32.84
N LYS A 143 -24.20 -11.27 -33.44
CA LYS A 143 -24.23 -9.83 -33.09
C LYS A 143 -24.64 -9.60 -31.64
N SER A 144 -25.67 -10.30 -31.17
CA SER A 144 -26.12 -10.22 -29.77
C SER A 144 -25.05 -10.73 -28.79
N ALA A 145 -24.32 -11.79 -29.15
CA ALA A 145 -23.20 -12.30 -28.37
C ALA A 145 -22.05 -11.28 -28.32
N MET A 146 -21.70 -10.67 -29.45
CA MET A 146 -20.67 -9.61 -29.52
C MET A 146 -21.04 -8.39 -28.68
N ASP A 147 -22.28 -7.91 -28.76
CA ASP A 147 -22.76 -6.80 -27.93
C ASP A 147 -22.67 -7.12 -26.42
N SER A 148 -22.91 -8.39 -26.05
CA SER A 148 -22.80 -8.86 -24.66
C SER A 148 -21.34 -8.96 -24.20
N ILE A 149 -20.43 -9.39 -25.08
CA ILE A 149 -18.98 -9.44 -24.83
C ILE A 149 -18.44 -8.01 -24.64
N ILE A 150 -18.81 -7.07 -25.51
CA ILE A 150 -18.37 -5.67 -25.41
C ILE A 150 -18.86 -5.03 -24.10
N LYS A 151 -20.12 -5.26 -23.72
CA LYS A 151 -20.64 -4.79 -22.42
C LYS A 151 -19.88 -5.38 -21.24
N SER A 152 -19.56 -6.68 -21.30
CA SER A 152 -18.79 -7.36 -20.25
C SER A 152 -17.36 -6.84 -20.16
N ALA A 153 -16.71 -6.57 -21.30
CA ALA A 153 -15.39 -5.95 -21.35
C ALA A 153 -15.42 -4.53 -20.75
N SER A 154 -16.40 -3.71 -21.10
CA SER A 154 -16.55 -2.37 -20.50
C SER A 154 -16.74 -2.41 -18.98
N ASN A 155 -17.53 -3.35 -18.46
CA ASN A 155 -17.68 -3.56 -17.02
C ASN A 155 -16.35 -4.00 -16.37
N ALA A 156 -15.63 -4.94 -17.00
CA ALA A 156 -14.33 -5.40 -16.52
C ALA A 156 -13.30 -4.26 -16.51
N GLN A 157 -13.33 -3.35 -17.49
CA GLN A 157 -12.47 -2.17 -17.54
C GLN A 157 -12.74 -1.23 -16.34
N GLY A 158 -14.02 -0.99 -16.03
CA GLY A 158 -14.41 -0.19 -14.87
C GLY A 158 -13.98 -0.81 -13.54
N ILE A 159 -14.00 -2.15 -13.43
CA ILE A 159 -13.50 -2.89 -12.26
C ILE A 159 -11.98 -2.79 -12.17
N SER A 160 -11.27 -2.99 -13.29
CA SER A 160 -9.81 -2.88 -13.37
C SER A 160 -9.33 -1.50 -12.91
N GLY A 161 -9.96 -0.42 -13.39
CA GLY A 161 -9.64 0.94 -12.95
C GLY A 161 -9.85 1.18 -11.44
N LYS A 162 -10.90 0.62 -10.84
CA LYS A 162 -11.11 0.67 -9.38
C LYS A 162 -10.04 -0.11 -8.61
N LEU A 163 -9.59 -1.25 -9.18
CA LEU A 163 -8.57 -2.07 -8.56
C LEU A 163 -7.20 -1.38 -8.58
N PHE A 164 -6.84 -0.70 -9.67
CA PHE A 164 -5.65 0.16 -9.72
C PHE A 164 -5.66 1.24 -8.64
N ALA A 165 -6.77 1.98 -8.51
CA ALA A 165 -6.89 3.02 -7.49
C ALA A 165 -6.73 2.43 -6.07
N GLY A 166 -7.31 1.25 -5.80
CA GLY A 166 -7.17 0.57 -4.52
C GLY A 166 -5.74 0.08 -4.24
N ILE A 167 -5.00 -0.35 -5.27
CA ILE A 167 -3.59 -0.75 -5.15
C ILE A 167 -2.70 0.46 -4.86
N GLU A 168 -2.91 1.59 -5.54
CA GLU A 168 -2.18 2.83 -5.28
C GLU A 168 -2.40 3.30 -3.83
N GLU A 169 -3.65 3.27 -3.36
CA GLU A 169 -4.00 3.62 -1.98
C GLU A 169 -3.33 2.67 -0.97
N LEU A 170 -3.41 1.35 -1.18
CA LEU A 170 -2.75 0.38 -0.31
C LEU A 170 -1.23 0.52 -0.32
N SER A 171 -0.63 0.80 -1.49
CA SER A 171 0.81 1.02 -1.61
C SER A 171 1.26 2.26 -0.82
N ALA A 172 0.48 3.35 -0.88
CA ALA A 172 0.72 4.53 -0.05
C ALA A 172 0.63 4.20 1.45
N GLN A 173 -0.36 3.42 1.88
CA GLN A 173 -0.51 2.99 3.27
C GLN A 173 0.67 2.10 3.73
N VAL A 174 1.09 1.12 2.93
CA VAL A 174 2.24 0.25 3.24
C VAL A 174 3.53 1.07 3.40
N ASN A 175 3.76 2.05 2.53
CA ASN A 175 4.92 2.95 2.63
C ASN A 175 4.85 3.84 3.89
N GLN A 176 3.66 4.33 4.23
CA GLN A 176 3.45 5.13 5.44
C GLN A 176 3.75 4.31 6.71
N VAL A 177 3.22 3.08 6.80
CA VAL A 177 3.50 2.18 7.93
C VAL A 177 4.98 1.82 7.99
N SER A 178 5.61 1.49 6.86
CA SER A 178 7.05 1.18 6.81
C SER A 178 7.91 2.35 7.31
N THR A 179 7.58 3.58 6.91
CA THR A 179 8.26 4.78 7.40
C THR A 179 8.03 4.97 8.90
N GLY A 180 6.80 4.73 9.37
CA GLY A 180 6.46 4.75 10.79
C GLY A 180 7.26 3.73 11.62
N MET A 181 7.55 2.54 11.07
CA MET A 181 8.36 1.51 11.73
C MET A 181 9.83 1.92 11.89
N ILE A 182 10.39 2.66 10.93
CA ILE A 182 11.74 3.23 11.08
C ILE A 182 11.77 4.20 12.27
N ILE A 183 10.80 5.12 12.34
CA ILE A 183 10.70 6.09 13.43
C ILE A 183 10.50 5.37 14.78
N GLN A 184 9.63 4.36 14.83
CA GLN A 184 9.37 3.58 16.04
C GLN A 184 10.65 2.89 16.54
N ARG A 185 11.43 2.27 15.64
CA ARG A 185 12.70 1.63 15.99
C ARG A 185 13.70 2.62 16.58
N ASP A 186 13.80 3.81 16.00
CA ASP A 186 14.71 4.84 16.49
C ASP A 186 14.28 5.33 17.90
N ARG A 187 12.97 5.48 18.13
CA ARG A 187 12.42 5.83 19.47
C ARG A 187 12.61 4.72 20.50
N VAL A 188 12.47 3.47 20.11
CA VAL A 188 12.75 2.30 20.95
C VAL A 188 14.23 2.30 21.37
N THR A 189 15.14 2.61 20.46
CA THR A 189 16.59 2.69 20.74
C THR A 189 16.94 3.84 21.68
N GLU A 190 16.33 5.00 21.48
CA GLU A 190 16.47 6.15 22.38
C GLU A 190 15.94 5.82 23.79
N THR A 191 14.77 5.20 23.87
CA THR A 191 14.16 4.79 25.15
C THR A 191 15.02 3.74 25.84
N ALA A 192 15.56 2.76 25.12
CA ALA A 192 16.47 1.75 25.68
C ALA A 192 17.72 2.40 26.30
N THR A 193 18.32 3.38 25.61
CA THR A 193 19.46 4.14 26.15
C THR A 193 19.08 4.89 27.42
N ALA A 194 17.93 5.57 27.42
CA ALA A 194 17.45 6.29 28.60
C ALA A 194 17.16 5.35 29.78
N MET A 195 16.69 4.13 29.52
CA MET A 195 16.49 3.12 30.56
C MET A 195 17.80 2.59 31.14
N GLU A 196 18.85 2.46 30.32
CA GLU A 196 20.18 2.09 30.82
C GLU A 196 20.76 3.17 31.74
N GLU A 197 20.60 4.45 31.36
CA GLU A 197 20.98 5.59 32.22
C GLU A 197 20.16 5.64 33.50
N MET A 198 18.86 5.34 33.43
CA MET A 198 17.99 5.22 34.59
C MET A 198 18.47 4.12 35.55
N ASN A 199 18.83 2.95 35.03
CA ASN A 199 19.31 1.83 35.84
C ASN A 199 20.62 2.19 36.57
N CYS A 200 21.56 2.84 35.87
CA CYS A 200 22.77 3.39 36.51
C CYS A 200 22.43 4.37 37.64
N THR A 201 21.49 5.27 37.41
CA THR A 201 21.07 6.28 38.40
C THR A 201 20.42 5.63 39.61
N VAL A 202 19.56 4.62 39.41
CA VAL A 202 18.91 3.89 40.50
C VAL A 202 19.94 3.17 41.38
N LEU A 203 20.95 2.53 40.77
CA LEU A 203 22.06 1.90 41.50
C LEU A 203 22.88 2.92 42.30
N GLU A 204 23.15 4.09 41.72
CA GLU A 204 23.86 5.18 42.41
C GLU A 204 23.05 5.72 43.60
N VAL A 205 21.73 5.90 43.45
CA VAL A 205 20.85 6.33 44.54
C VAL A 205 20.81 5.28 45.66
N ALA A 206 20.71 3.99 45.32
CA ALA A 206 20.76 2.91 46.30
C ALA A 206 22.09 2.88 47.08
N GLN A 207 23.22 3.06 46.39
CA GLN A 207 24.53 3.13 47.01
C GLN A 207 24.66 4.36 47.93
N ASN A 208 24.19 5.53 47.48
CA ASN A 208 24.18 6.75 48.26
C ASN A 208 23.29 6.63 49.52
N ALA A 209 22.13 5.98 49.40
CA ALA A 209 21.27 5.66 50.54
C ALA A 209 22.02 4.77 51.54
N SER A 210 22.67 3.70 51.09
CA SER A 210 23.47 2.84 51.98
C SER A 210 24.58 3.61 52.70
N MET A 211 25.27 4.52 52.02
CA MET A 211 26.31 5.37 52.63
C MET A 211 25.72 6.36 53.65
N ALA A 212 24.55 6.95 53.34
CA ALA A 212 23.84 7.85 54.23
C ALA A 212 23.36 7.14 55.51
N ALA A 213 22.88 5.89 55.40
CA ALA A 213 22.50 5.06 56.56
C ALA A 213 23.72 4.79 57.46
N GLN A 214 24.87 4.45 56.88
CA GLN A 214 26.09 4.23 57.63
C GLN A 214 26.54 5.51 58.37
N SER A 215 26.54 6.66 57.68
CA SER A 215 26.91 7.95 58.27
C SER A 215 25.96 8.37 59.39
N SER A 216 24.66 8.13 59.21
CA SER A 216 23.63 8.37 60.21
C SER A 216 23.83 7.47 61.43
N SER A 217 24.07 6.18 61.24
CA SER A 217 24.41 5.25 62.35
C SER A 217 25.63 5.71 63.15
N GLN A 218 26.69 6.16 62.48
CA GLN A 218 27.87 6.70 63.15
C GLN A 218 27.58 8.01 63.91
N SER A 219 26.72 8.86 63.34
CA SER A 219 26.28 10.10 63.98
C SER A 219 25.44 9.82 65.24
N LYS A 220 24.60 8.78 65.22
CA LYS A 220 23.83 8.31 66.37
C LYS A 220 24.76 7.87 67.51
N GLU A 221 25.76 7.05 67.20
CA GLU A 221 26.74 6.57 68.18
C GLU A 221 27.50 7.76 68.81
N ASN A 222 27.93 8.72 68.00
CA ASN A 222 28.62 9.92 68.48
C ASN A 222 27.74 10.78 69.39
N ALA A 223 26.48 10.98 69.03
CA ALA A 223 25.52 11.74 69.85
C ALA A 223 25.21 11.03 71.17
N GLN A 224 25.06 9.70 71.16
CA GLN A 224 24.91 8.89 72.38
C GLN A 224 26.13 8.99 73.29
N ARG A 225 27.34 8.85 72.73
CA ARG A 225 28.59 9.06 73.49
C ARG A 225 28.69 10.49 74.05
N GLY A 226 28.22 11.49 73.31
CA GLY A 226 28.11 12.87 73.77
C GLY A 226 27.17 13.00 74.97
N ALA A 227 25.98 12.40 74.91
CA ALA A 227 25.00 12.40 76.00
C ALA A 227 25.54 11.70 77.27
N ASP A 228 26.28 10.60 77.11
CA ASP A 228 26.94 9.90 78.22
C ASP A 228 28.06 10.75 78.84
N GLY A 229 28.83 11.44 78.02
CA GLY A 229 29.86 12.38 78.46
C GLY A 229 29.28 13.54 79.28
N VAL A 230 28.17 14.12 78.82
CA VAL A 230 27.43 15.16 79.56
C VAL A 230 26.88 14.62 80.89
N THR A 231 26.30 13.42 80.88
CA THR A 231 25.80 12.76 82.10
C THR A 231 26.91 12.57 83.14
N THR A 232 28.12 12.25 82.67
CA THR A 232 29.31 12.13 83.51
C THR A 232 29.75 13.48 84.06
N ALA A 233 29.73 14.55 83.25
CA ALA A 233 30.04 15.91 83.69
C ALA A 233 29.08 16.41 84.78
N ILE A 234 27.77 16.17 84.63
CA ILE A 234 26.76 16.51 85.65
C ILE A 234 27.07 15.84 86.98
N LYS A 235 27.43 14.55 86.97
CA LYS A 235 27.83 13.82 88.20
C LYS A 235 29.05 14.45 88.86
N SER A 236 30.05 14.85 88.07
CA SER A 236 31.24 15.55 88.58
C SER A 236 30.88 16.90 89.20
N PHE A 237 29.98 17.67 88.60
CA PHE A 237 29.52 18.94 89.17
C PHE A 237 28.77 18.75 90.49
N GLU A 238 27.93 17.73 90.63
CA GLU A 238 27.28 17.40 91.91
C GLU A 238 28.31 17.01 92.99
N GLN A 239 29.39 16.31 92.63
CA GLN A 239 30.49 16.03 93.57
C GLN A 239 31.25 17.29 93.98
N ILE A 240 31.52 18.20 93.03
CA ILE A 240 32.17 19.49 93.30
C ILE A 240 31.28 20.33 94.21
N LYS A 241 29.97 20.41 93.95
CA LYS A 241 28.98 21.08 94.79
C LYS A 241 29.02 20.57 96.23
N GLY A 242 29.05 19.25 96.43
CA GLY A 242 29.20 18.65 97.75
C GLY A 242 30.49 19.07 98.46
N THR A 243 31.60 19.17 97.72
CA THR A 243 32.90 19.62 98.25
C THR A 243 32.87 21.10 98.64
N ILE A 244 32.26 21.96 97.82
CA ILE A 244 32.08 23.40 98.09
C ILE A 244 31.21 23.62 99.34
N LEU A 245 30.11 22.88 99.48
CA LEU A 245 29.26 22.96 100.67
C LEU A 245 30.01 22.54 101.95
N ASN A 246 30.85 21.49 101.87
CA ASN A 246 31.68 21.09 103.00
C ASN A 246 32.75 22.17 103.34
N LEU A 247 33.38 22.77 102.32
CA LEU A 247 34.30 23.89 102.50
C LEU A 247 33.63 25.06 103.22
N LYS A 248 32.39 25.41 102.86
CA LYS A 248 31.61 26.45 103.53
C LYS A 248 31.47 26.17 105.02
N VAL A 249 31.10 24.95 105.39
CA VAL A 249 30.96 24.51 106.79
C VAL A 249 32.29 24.64 107.54
N THR A 250 33.38 24.14 106.96
CA THR A 250 34.71 24.20 107.61
C THR A 250 35.23 25.63 107.78
N MET A 251 35.00 26.52 106.82
CA MET A 251 35.39 27.94 106.91
C MET A 251 34.54 28.70 107.93
N SER A 252 33.25 28.37 108.03
CA SER A 252 32.38 28.92 109.09
C SER A 252 32.88 28.52 110.49
N ALA A 253 33.24 27.25 110.68
CA ALA A 253 33.80 26.76 111.94
C ALA A 253 35.15 27.43 112.27
N LEU A 254 36.03 27.63 111.27
CA LEU A 254 37.29 28.37 111.46
C LEU A 254 37.03 29.82 111.88
N GLY A 255 36.04 30.48 111.28
CA GLY A 255 35.62 31.82 111.66
C GLY A 255 35.16 31.90 113.12
N GLU A 256 34.29 30.98 113.54
CA GLU A 256 33.79 30.90 114.92
C GLU A 256 34.92 30.63 115.94
N GLN A 257 35.87 29.75 115.58
CA GLN A 257 37.02 29.46 116.43
C GLN A 257 37.97 30.65 116.53
N ALA A 258 38.18 31.38 115.43
CA ALA A 258 38.96 32.61 115.42
C ALA A 258 38.27 33.74 116.23
N ASP A 259 36.95 33.86 116.17
CA ASP A 259 36.17 34.78 117.03
C ASP A 259 36.32 34.44 118.51
N SER A 260 36.25 33.15 118.87
CA SER A 260 36.47 32.67 120.23
C SER A 260 37.87 33.00 120.75
N ILE A 261 38.90 32.80 119.93
CA ILE A 261 40.28 33.19 120.30
C ILE A 261 40.39 34.71 120.45
N GLY A 262 39.74 35.49 119.58
CA GLY A 262 39.71 36.95 119.68
C GLY A 262 39.12 37.44 121.00
N GLN A 263 38.04 36.79 121.49
CA GLN A 263 37.46 37.08 122.80
C GLN A 263 38.42 36.75 123.94
N ILE A 264 39.10 35.60 123.88
CA ILE A 264 40.12 35.23 124.88
C ILE A 264 41.26 36.25 124.89
N MET A 265 41.75 36.68 123.71
CA MET A 265 42.80 37.70 123.62
C MET A 265 42.40 39.02 124.27
N LYS A 266 41.16 39.46 124.09
CA LYS A 266 40.64 40.64 124.77
C LYS A 266 40.69 40.49 126.29
N ILE A 267 40.27 39.34 126.83
CA ILE A 267 40.36 39.05 128.26
C ILE A 267 41.81 39.06 128.75
N ILE A 268 42.75 38.47 128.01
CA ILE A 268 44.17 38.48 128.42
C ILE A 268 44.75 39.90 128.38
N THR A 269 44.42 40.71 127.37
CA THR A 269 44.83 42.12 127.31
C THR A 269 44.26 42.90 128.50
N ASP A 270 42.98 42.70 128.84
CA ASP A 270 42.35 43.33 130.01
C ASP A 270 43.03 42.90 131.33
N ILE A 271 43.38 41.61 131.48
CA ILE A 271 44.13 41.09 132.64
C ILE A 271 45.53 41.70 132.71
N ALA A 272 46.23 41.79 131.57
CA ALA A 272 47.57 42.36 131.51
C ALA A 272 47.56 43.86 131.85
N ASP A 273 46.57 44.61 131.37
CA ASP A 273 46.40 46.03 131.71
C ASP A 273 46.07 46.23 133.21
N GLN A 274 45.18 45.40 133.76
CA GLN A 274 44.93 45.37 135.21
C GLN A 274 46.19 45.02 136.01
N THR A 275 46.98 44.06 135.54
CA THR A 275 48.25 43.66 136.18
C THR A 275 49.28 44.79 136.12
N ASN A 276 49.35 45.51 135.01
CA ASN A 276 50.18 46.69 134.83
C ASN A 276 49.79 47.82 135.82
N LEU A 277 48.49 48.09 135.96
CA LEU A 277 47.96 49.06 136.93
C LEU A 277 48.22 48.64 138.39
N LEU A 278 48.04 47.35 138.72
CA LEU A 278 48.35 46.81 140.05
C LEU A 278 49.85 46.92 140.37
N ALA A 279 50.71 46.58 139.40
CA ALA A 279 52.15 46.70 139.53
C ALA A 279 52.60 48.16 139.71
N LEU A 280 51.99 49.09 138.97
CA LEU A 280 52.23 50.53 139.14
C LEU A 280 51.84 51.01 140.53
N ASN A 281 50.66 50.63 141.03
CA ASN A 281 50.22 50.98 142.38
C ASN A 281 51.17 50.39 143.45
N ALA A 282 51.63 49.15 143.25
CA ALA A 282 52.61 48.52 144.14
C ALA A 282 53.98 49.22 144.11
N ALA A 283 54.45 49.67 142.93
CA ALA A 283 55.68 50.44 142.79
C ALA A 283 55.59 51.80 143.49
N ILE A 284 54.44 52.48 143.40
CA ILE A 284 54.16 53.74 144.12
C ILE A 284 54.21 53.52 145.64
N GLU A 285 53.53 52.48 146.15
CA GLU A 285 53.51 52.22 147.60
C GLU A 285 54.88 51.74 148.11
N ALA A 286 55.64 50.99 147.30
CA ALA A 286 57.02 50.62 147.62
C ALA A 286 57.97 51.83 147.66
N ALA A 287 57.80 52.81 146.76
CA ALA A 287 58.53 54.07 146.81
C ALA A 287 58.15 54.90 148.05
N ARG A 288 56.88 54.84 148.48
CA ARG A 288 56.37 55.51 149.68
C ARG A 288 56.95 54.95 150.98
N ALA A 289 57.27 53.65 151.01
CA ALA A 289 57.88 52.96 152.14
C ALA A 289 59.41 53.19 152.29
N GLY A 290 60.04 53.94 151.38
CA GLY A 290 61.46 54.30 151.44
C GLY A 290 62.40 53.08 151.39
N ASP A 291 63.43 53.05 152.24
CA ASP A 291 64.45 51.98 152.23
C ASP A 291 63.89 50.57 152.53
N ALA A 292 62.79 50.48 153.30
CA ALA A 292 62.12 49.20 153.60
C ALA A 292 61.37 48.61 152.39
N GLY A 293 60.97 49.45 151.42
CA GLY A 293 60.22 49.06 150.23
C GLY A 293 61.08 48.68 149.02
N ARG A 294 62.41 48.83 149.10
CA ARG A 294 63.31 48.72 147.93
C ARG A 294 63.26 47.37 147.23
N GLY A 295 63.13 46.26 147.97
CA GLY A 295 62.97 44.92 147.41
C GLY A 295 61.61 44.73 146.71
N PHE A 296 60.54 45.29 147.28
CA PHE A 296 59.20 45.27 146.67
C PHE A 296 59.11 46.13 145.40
N ALA A 297 59.80 47.28 145.38
CA ALA A 297 59.84 48.15 144.20
C ALA A 297 60.43 47.44 142.97
N VAL A 298 61.51 46.66 143.14
CA VAL A 298 62.13 45.89 142.04
C VAL A 298 61.17 44.82 141.51
N VAL A 299 60.47 44.10 142.40
CA VAL A 299 59.48 43.09 141.99
C VAL A 299 58.30 43.75 141.26
N ALA A 300 57.80 44.88 141.77
CA ALA A 300 56.71 45.62 141.14
C ALA A 300 57.08 46.10 139.73
N ASP A 301 58.29 46.64 139.53
CA ASP A 301 58.78 47.04 138.21
C ASP A 301 58.96 45.85 137.24
N GLU A 302 59.39 44.69 137.74
CA GLU A 302 59.52 43.48 136.91
C GLU A 302 58.14 42.92 136.49
N VAL A 303 57.15 42.94 137.41
CA VAL A 303 55.75 42.59 137.09
C VAL A 303 55.16 43.58 136.09
N ARG A 304 55.45 44.89 136.21
CA ARG A 304 55.02 45.93 135.26
C ARG A 304 55.56 45.66 133.86
N LYS A 305 56.87 45.40 133.74
CA LYS A 305 57.51 45.04 132.46
C LYS A 305 56.96 43.74 131.86
N LEU A 306 56.64 42.75 132.70
CA LEU A 306 56.04 41.49 132.25
C LEU A 306 54.61 41.72 131.73
N ALA A 307 53.83 42.58 132.38
CA ALA A 307 52.51 42.99 131.95
C ALA A 307 52.56 43.74 130.60
N GLU A 308 53.47 44.71 130.45
CA GLU A 308 53.72 45.42 129.18
C GLU A 308 54.09 44.44 128.04
N LYS A 309 55.03 43.53 128.28
CA LYS A 309 55.39 42.48 127.29
C LYS A 309 54.21 41.57 126.94
N THR A 310 53.34 41.27 127.90
CA THR A 310 52.14 40.44 127.68
C THR A 310 51.11 41.20 126.84
N MET A 311 50.93 42.50 127.06
CA MET A 311 50.08 43.37 126.24
C MET A 311 50.59 43.44 124.79
N ASP A 312 51.89 43.62 124.58
CA ASP A 312 52.50 43.65 123.24
C ASP A 312 52.35 42.30 122.52
N ALA A 313 52.58 41.18 123.23
CA ALA A 313 52.42 39.84 122.67
C ALA A 313 50.95 39.53 122.31
N THR A 314 50.01 39.87 123.20
CA THR A 314 48.57 39.67 122.93
C THR A 314 48.07 40.55 121.80
N LYS A 315 48.59 41.77 121.64
CA LYS A 315 48.31 42.61 120.47
C LYS A 315 48.77 41.94 119.17
N GLY A 316 49.98 41.40 119.12
CA GLY A 316 50.48 40.66 117.96
C GLY A 316 49.64 39.44 117.61
N VAL A 317 49.19 38.67 118.61
CA VAL A 317 48.26 37.54 118.41
C VAL A 317 46.87 38.04 117.94
N GLY A 318 46.36 39.13 118.52
CA GLY A 318 45.08 39.72 118.14
C GLY A 318 45.03 40.21 116.69
N GLU A 319 46.13 40.80 116.20
CA GLU A 319 46.29 41.15 114.78
C GLU A 319 46.28 39.91 113.88
N ALA A 320 46.97 38.83 114.27
CA ALA A 320 46.98 37.58 113.52
C ALA A 320 45.58 36.92 113.48
N VAL A 321 44.86 36.90 114.60
CA VAL A 321 43.49 36.39 114.70
C VAL A 321 42.53 37.22 113.85
N SER A 322 42.65 38.55 113.87
CA SER A 322 41.82 39.43 113.03
C SER A 322 42.04 39.16 111.53
N LYS A 323 43.28 38.88 111.11
CA LYS A 323 43.58 38.46 109.74
C LYS A 323 42.96 37.11 109.41
N ILE A 324 42.99 36.14 110.32
CA ILE A 324 42.35 34.83 110.13
C ILE A 324 40.83 35.00 109.96
N GLN A 325 40.18 35.82 110.80
CA GLN A 325 38.75 36.11 110.69
C GLN A 325 38.39 36.79 109.36
N ALA A 326 39.21 37.76 108.91
CA ALA A 326 39.01 38.43 107.63
C ALA A 326 39.12 37.43 106.46
N ASN A 327 40.18 36.61 106.44
CA ASN A 327 40.39 35.60 105.41
C ASN A 327 39.28 34.52 105.42
N ALA A 328 38.79 34.13 106.60
CA ALA A 328 37.68 33.18 106.70
C ALA A 328 36.40 33.76 106.08
N ARG A 329 36.07 35.04 106.35
CA ARG A 329 34.92 35.73 105.74
C ARG A 329 35.07 35.87 104.22
N GLU A 330 36.25 36.24 103.75
CA GLU A 330 36.54 36.34 102.31
C GLU A 330 36.37 34.96 101.62
N ASN A 331 36.93 33.90 102.21
CA ASN A 331 36.80 32.55 101.68
C ASN A 331 35.34 32.06 101.67
N ILE A 332 34.52 32.40 102.67
CA ILE A 332 33.09 32.07 102.65
C ILE A 332 32.39 32.73 101.45
N SER A 333 32.68 34.01 101.18
CA SER A 333 32.12 34.71 100.03
C SER A 333 32.57 34.10 98.69
N ALA A 334 33.83 33.69 98.58
CA ALA A 334 34.36 33.01 97.39
C ALA A 334 33.71 31.63 97.18
N VAL A 335 33.49 30.89 98.27
CA VAL A 335 32.80 29.60 98.26
C VAL A 335 31.33 29.75 97.85
N ASP A 336 30.65 30.80 98.28
CA ASP A 336 29.27 31.08 97.87
C ASP A 336 29.16 31.41 96.38
N ALA A 337 30.08 32.23 95.85
CA ALA A 337 30.14 32.51 94.41
C ALA A 337 30.43 31.23 93.59
N ALA A 338 31.38 30.39 94.06
CA ALA A 338 31.69 29.12 93.40
C ALA A 338 30.49 28.14 93.42
N ALA A 339 29.69 28.16 94.48
CA ALA A 339 28.47 27.35 94.57
C ALA A 339 27.43 27.77 93.52
N GLU A 340 27.22 29.07 93.33
CA GLU A 340 26.32 29.62 92.32
C GLU A 340 26.78 29.26 90.89
N GLU A 341 28.07 29.38 90.61
CA GLU A 341 28.64 29.07 89.29
C GLU A 341 28.53 27.57 88.94
N ILE A 342 28.65 26.69 89.94
CA ILE A 342 28.43 25.24 89.75
C ILE A 342 26.97 24.91 89.47
N VAL A 343 26.01 25.61 90.09
CA VAL A 343 24.58 25.45 89.76
C VAL A 343 24.33 25.80 88.31
N HIS A 344 24.79 26.97 87.86
CA HIS A 344 24.66 27.40 86.48
C HIS A 344 25.35 26.44 85.49
N SER A 345 26.55 25.97 85.83
CA SER A 345 27.28 24.98 85.00
C SER A 345 26.54 23.64 84.89
N THR A 346 25.87 23.22 85.97
CA THR A 346 25.06 21.99 85.99
C THR A 346 23.82 22.13 85.11
N GLU A 347 23.14 23.27 85.17
CA GLU A 347 21.97 23.56 84.31
C GLU A 347 22.36 23.59 82.82
N SER A 348 23.44 24.29 82.46
CA SER A 348 23.92 24.36 81.07
C SER A 348 24.37 23.00 80.53
N ALA A 349 25.00 22.17 81.37
CA ALA A 349 25.32 20.79 81.02
C ALA A 349 24.05 19.95 80.80
N ALA A 350 23.04 20.08 81.68
CA ALA A 350 21.77 19.37 81.52
C ALA A 350 21.05 19.74 80.21
N GLU A 351 21.04 21.02 79.84
CA GLU A 351 20.51 21.49 78.56
C GLU A 351 21.26 20.88 77.37
N SER A 352 22.59 20.88 77.41
CA SER A 352 23.44 20.24 76.38
C SER A 352 23.13 18.74 76.23
N GLY A 353 22.83 18.07 77.34
CA GLY A 353 22.44 16.66 77.35
C GLY A 353 21.08 16.41 76.69
N ASN A 354 20.13 17.33 76.85
CA ASN A 354 18.84 17.27 76.16
C ASN A 354 19.00 17.48 74.65
N LEU A 355 19.84 18.43 74.22
CA LEU A 355 20.15 18.64 72.81
C LEU A 355 20.78 17.39 72.16
N MET A 356 21.67 16.69 72.87
CA MET A 356 22.21 15.43 72.35
C MET A 356 21.14 14.35 72.16
N LYS A 357 20.15 14.27 73.07
CA LYS A 357 19.02 13.33 72.91
C LYS A 357 18.14 13.69 71.72
N GLU A 358 17.92 14.98 71.48
CA GLU A 358 17.18 15.46 70.30
C GLU A 358 17.90 15.09 69.01
N ILE A 359 19.23 15.27 68.94
CA ILE A 359 20.05 14.83 67.80
C ILE A 359 19.90 13.32 67.56
N VAL A 360 19.91 12.49 68.61
CA VAL A 360 19.68 11.04 68.48
C VAL A 360 18.32 10.75 67.82
N GLY A 361 17.26 11.48 68.21
CA GLY A 361 15.94 11.35 67.59
C GLY A 361 15.94 11.72 66.11
N ILE A 362 16.53 12.87 65.76
CA ILE A 362 16.63 13.34 64.36
C ILE A 362 17.40 12.34 63.49
N VAL A 363 18.44 11.73 64.02
CA VAL A 363 19.23 10.72 63.31
C VAL A 363 18.44 9.42 63.10
N ASP A 364 17.59 9.02 64.04
CA ASP A 364 16.70 7.86 63.86
C ASP A 364 15.63 8.10 62.79
N ASP A 365 15.06 9.30 62.76
CA ASP A 365 14.14 9.70 61.68
C ASP A 365 14.86 9.70 60.32
N THR A 366 16.10 10.20 60.29
CA THR A 366 16.94 10.20 59.08
C THR A 366 17.21 8.76 58.60
N ASN A 367 17.54 7.83 59.48
CA ASN A 367 17.72 6.42 59.14
C ASN A 367 16.45 5.82 58.52
N THR A 368 15.29 6.10 59.09
CA THR A 368 13.99 5.62 58.58
C THR A 368 13.71 6.16 57.17
N GLN A 369 14.04 7.43 56.93
CA GLN A 369 13.91 8.04 55.60
C GLN A 369 14.85 7.40 54.58
N VAL A 370 16.08 7.11 54.99
CA VAL A 370 17.08 6.45 54.12
C VAL A 370 16.65 5.02 53.77
N GLU A 371 16.09 4.27 54.72
CA GLU A 371 15.53 2.92 54.47
C GLU A 371 14.37 2.97 53.46
N SER A 372 13.53 4.00 53.55
CA SER A 372 12.46 4.24 52.57
C SER A 372 13.02 4.55 51.17
N ILE A 373 14.11 5.32 51.07
CA ILE A 373 14.80 5.58 49.80
C ILE A 373 15.36 4.28 49.22
N ALA A 374 16.01 3.45 50.04
CA ALA A 374 16.56 2.17 49.59
C ALA A 374 15.45 1.25 49.02
N THR A 375 14.32 1.15 49.73
CA THR A 375 13.15 0.38 49.28
C THR A 375 12.60 0.94 47.95
N ALA A 376 12.46 2.26 47.83
CA ALA A 376 12.01 2.90 46.59
C ALA A 376 12.98 2.65 45.42
N SER A 377 14.29 2.65 45.67
CA SER A 377 15.29 2.30 44.66
C SER A 377 15.18 0.84 44.20
N GLU A 378 14.90 -0.10 45.10
CA GLU A 378 14.65 -1.50 44.74
C GLU A 378 13.40 -1.64 43.86
N GLU A 379 12.30 -0.96 44.20
CA GLU A 379 11.09 -0.92 43.38
C GLU A 379 11.34 -0.29 42.00
N GLN A 380 12.11 0.81 41.94
CA GLN A 380 12.50 1.45 40.68
C GLN A 380 13.37 0.55 39.81
N SER A 381 14.25 -0.26 40.42
CA SER A 381 15.07 -1.22 39.68
C SER A 381 14.20 -2.29 39.03
N ALA A 382 13.25 -2.87 39.78
CA ALA A 382 12.31 -3.85 39.25
C ALA A 382 11.44 -3.27 38.11
N ALA A 383 10.90 -2.05 38.30
CA ALA A 383 10.14 -1.37 37.27
C ALA A 383 10.97 -1.07 36.01
N SER A 384 12.25 -0.72 36.18
CA SER A 384 13.16 -0.47 35.05
C SER A 384 13.40 -1.73 34.23
N GLU A 385 13.51 -2.90 34.89
CA GLU A 385 13.68 -4.17 34.21
C GLU A 385 12.42 -4.59 33.45
N GLU A 386 11.23 -4.38 34.02
CA GLU A 386 9.96 -4.58 33.31
C GLU A 386 9.82 -3.68 32.07
N ILE A 387 10.23 -2.40 32.18
CA ILE A 387 10.22 -1.47 31.04
C ILE A 387 11.20 -1.94 29.96
N ASN A 388 12.40 -2.41 30.32
CA ASN A 388 13.36 -2.95 29.36
C ASN A 388 12.81 -4.17 28.61
N MET A 389 12.09 -5.07 29.30
CA MET A 389 11.39 -6.18 28.65
C MET A 389 10.33 -5.67 27.65
N ALA A 390 9.52 -4.68 28.06
CA ALA A 390 8.50 -4.08 27.18
C ALA A 390 9.12 -3.41 25.94
N ILE A 391 10.25 -2.71 26.10
CA ILE A 391 11.00 -2.11 24.99
C ILE A 391 11.48 -3.20 24.01
N SER A 392 11.98 -4.33 24.52
CA SER A 392 12.39 -5.47 23.70
C SER A 392 11.22 -6.05 22.89
N ASP A 393 10.05 -6.19 23.51
CA ASP A 393 8.84 -6.66 22.84
C ASP A 393 8.36 -5.68 21.76
N VAL A 394 8.37 -4.38 22.03
CA VAL A 394 8.03 -3.36 21.03
C VAL A 394 9.03 -3.38 19.87
N ALA A 395 10.32 -3.57 20.15
CA ALA A 395 11.35 -3.72 19.11
C ALA A 395 11.05 -4.92 18.20
N ARG A 396 10.73 -6.07 18.80
CA ARG A 396 10.38 -7.31 18.08
C ARG A 396 9.13 -7.12 17.22
N VAL A 397 8.04 -6.59 17.78
CA VAL A 397 6.79 -6.33 17.04
C VAL A 397 7.01 -5.34 15.90
N SER A 398 7.85 -4.31 16.10
CA SER A 398 8.19 -3.35 15.06
C SER A 398 8.93 -4.02 13.90
N GLN A 399 9.85 -4.94 14.20
CA GLN A 399 10.58 -5.72 13.19
C GLN A 399 9.63 -6.66 12.42
N GLU A 400 8.79 -7.43 13.11
CA GLU A 400 7.78 -8.31 12.51
C GLU A 400 6.81 -7.53 11.60
N THR A 401 6.40 -6.33 12.05
CA THR A 401 5.52 -5.45 11.26
C THR A 401 6.24 -4.91 10.02
N SER A 402 7.51 -4.51 10.14
CA SER A 402 8.31 -4.07 8.99
C SER A 402 8.47 -5.18 7.94
N GLU A 403 8.69 -6.42 8.38
CA GLU A 403 8.75 -7.60 7.48
C GLU A 403 7.39 -7.87 6.82
N GLY A 404 6.30 -7.78 7.59
CA GLY A 404 4.93 -7.89 7.07
C GLY A 404 4.60 -6.82 6.03
N MET A 405 5.06 -5.58 6.22
CA MET A 405 4.90 -4.51 5.24
C MET A 405 5.73 -4.74 3.98
N SER A 406 6.96 -5.24 4.10
CA SER A 406 7.78 -5.63 2.95
C SER A 406 7.08 -6.69 2.09
N ASN A 407 6.53 -7.74 2.74
CA ASN A 407 5.76 -8.77 2.05
C ASN A 407 4.49 -8.22 1.40
N SER A 408 3.81 -7.27 2.06
CA SER A 408 2.63 -6.60 1.52
C SER A 408 2.96 -5.75 0.28
N ALA A 409 4.09 -5.03 0.30
CA ALA A 409 4.58 -4.27 -0.85
C ALA A 409 4.87 -5.19 -2.06
N HIS A 410 5.48 -6.36 -1.80
CA HIS A 410 5.69 -7.37 -2.84
C HIS A 410 4.37 -7.88 -3.42
N ALA A 411 3.41 -8.28 -2.57
CA ALA A 411 2.10 -8.74 -3.02
C ALA A 411 1.35 -7.68 -3.84
N LEU A 412 1.39 -6.40 -3.42
CA LEU A 412 0.78 -5.30 -4.17
C LEU A 412 1.40 -5.12 -5.56
N THR A 413 2.72 -5.30 -5.70
CA THR A 413 3.40 -5.27 -6.99
C THR A 413 2.93 -6.40 -7.90
N GLU A 414 2.72 -7.60 -7.36
CA GLU A 414 2.19 -8.73 -8.13
C GLU A 414 0.74 -8.50 -8.56
N ILE A 415 -0.11 -8.00 -7.67
CA ILE A 415 -1.49 -7.66 -7.98
C ILE A 415 -1.52 -6.60 -9.07
N ALA A 416 -0.74 -5.52 -8.96
CA ALA A 416 -0.65 -4.47 -9.97
C ALA A 416 -0.37 -5.04 -11.37
N SER A 417 0.60 -5.95 -11.48
CA SER A 417 0.92 -6.63 -12.74
C SER A 417 -0.24 -7.45 -13.30
N ILE A 418 -1.02 -8.13 -12.45
CA ILE A 418 -2.20 -8.90 -12.87
C ILE A 418 -3.31 -7.96 -13.37
N VAL A 419 -3.50 -6.81 -12.72
CA VAL A 419 -4.50 -5.82 -13.15
C VAL A 419 -4.12 -5.19 -14.50
N GLU A 420 -2.83 -4.93 -14.74
CA GLU A 420 -2.33 -4.47 -16.04
C GLU A 420 -2.56 -5.52 -17.14
N GLU A 421 -2.34 -6.80 -16.85
CA GLU A 421 -2.63 -7.88 -17.80
C GLU A 421 -4.14 -7.96 -18.10
N LEU A 422 -5.00 -7.82 -17.07
CA LEU A 422 -6.45 -7.79 -17.22
C LEU A 422 -6.91 -6.59 -18.06
N ASP A 423 -6.39 -5.39 -17.79
CA ASP A 423 -6.70 -4.18 -18.56
C ASP A 423 -6.32 -4.34 -20.04
N SER A 424 -5.16 -4.94 -20.32
CA SER A 424 -4.71 -5.25 -21.68
C SER A 424 -5.66 -6.21 -22.41
N ILE A 425 -6.08 -7.30 -21.75
CA ILE A 425 -7.03 -8.28 -22.31
C ILE A 425 -8.37 -7.61 -22.61
N VAL A 426 -8.88 -6.80 -21.67
CA VAL A 426 -10.17 -6.10 -21.81
C VAL A 426 -10.14 -5.07 -22.95
N GLN A 427 -9.04 -4.35 -23.11
CA GLN A 427 -8.85 -3.44 -24.24
C GLN A 427 -8.76 -4.19 -25.57
N GLY A 428 -8.10 -5.36 -25.58
CA GLY A 428 -8.08 -6.27 -26.72
C GLY A 428 -9.49 -6.61 -27.19
N ILE A 429 -10.30 -7.18 -26.29
CA ILE A 429 -11.70 -7.57 -26.55
C ILE A 429 -12.53 -6.38 -27.03
N SER A 430 -12.38 -5.21 -26.41
CA SER A 430 -13.11 -4.00 -26.77
C SER A 430 -12.74 -3.46 -28.15
N SER A 431 -11.50 -3.72 -28.61
CA SER A 431 -11.01 -3.32 -29.93
C SER A 431 -11.33 -4.33 -31.05
N GLY A 432 -12.00 -5.44 -30.73
CA GLY A 432 -12.31 -6.51 -31.68
C GLY A 432 -11.11 -7.39 -32.04
N ARG A 433 -9.99 -7.27 -31.31
CA ARG A 433 -8.80 -8.13 -31.46
C ARG A 433 -8.75 -9.13 -30.32
N VAL A 434 -8.70 -10.41 -30.62
CA VAL A 434 -8.31 -11.40 -29.62
C VAL A 434 -6.82 -11.23 -29.38
N VAL A 435 -6.45 -10.57 -28.28
CA VAL A 435 -5.06 -10.46 -27.86
C VAL A 435 -4.67 -11.80 -27.24
N ASP A 436 -3.88 -12.58 -27.96
CA ASP A 436 -3.29 -13.81 -27.42
C ASP A 436 -2.12 -13.49 -26.48
N THR A 437 -2.43 -13.37 -25.19
CA THR A 437 -1.44 -13.17 -24.12
C THR A 437 -0.60 -14.42 -23.81
N SER A 438 -0.92 -15.57 -24.42
CA SER A 438 -0.17 -16.82 -24.26
C SER A 438 1.06 -16.90 -25.17
N SER A 439 1.09 -16.14 -26.27
CA SER A 439 2.20 -16.10 -27.24
C SER A 439 3.51 -15.54 -26.68
N GLY A 440 3.45 -14.77 -25.58
CA GLY A 440 4.61 -14.08 -25.00
C GLY A 440 5.14 -12.93 -25.86
N LYS A 441 4.37 -12.45 -26.85
CA LYS A 441 4.70 -11.29 -27.67
C LYS A 441 3.67 -10.20 -27.46
N ILE A 442 4.12 -8.94 -27.47
CA ILE A 442 3.25 -7.77 -27.35
C ILE A 442 2.82 -7.22 -28.72
N VAL A 443 3.60 -7.50 -29.78
CA VAL A 443 3.28 -7.20 -31.19
C VAL A 443 3.72 -8.36 -32.06
N GLU A 444 2.90 -8.74 -33.02
CA GLU A 444 3.30 -9.65 -34.11
C GLU A 444 3.36 -8.89 -35.44
N TRP A 445 4.32 -9.26 -36.28
CA TRP A 445 4.40 -8.74 -37.63
C TRP A 445 3.16 -9.15 -38.43
N SER A 446 2.62 -8.23 -39.22
CA SER A 446 1.48 -8.47 -40.11
C SER A 446 1.65 -7.66 -41.39
N ASP A 447 0.92 -8.03 -42.45
CA ASP A 447 0.99 -7.33 -43.75
C ASP A 447 0.62 -5.85 -43.62
N ASP A 448 -0.20 -5.48 -42.63
CA ASP A 448 -0.58 -4.09 -42.32
C ASP A 448 0.60 -3.22 -41.82
N LEU A 449 1.71 -3.84 -41.42
CA LEU A 449 2.93 -3.17 -40.97
C LEU A 449 4.01 -3.07 -42.06
N SER A 450 3.77 -3.65 -43.24
CA SER A 450 4.71 -3.53 -44.35
C SER A 450 4.59 -2.15 -45.00
N VAL A 451 5.73 -1.52 -45.24
CA VAL A 451 5.82 -0.28 -46.03
C VAL A 451 6.17 -0.57 -47.50
N ASN A 452 6.14 -1.83 -47.92
CA ASN A 452 6.53 -2.31 -49.25
C ASN A 452 7.94 -1.89 -49.66
N VAL A 453 8.86 -1.86 -48.70
CA VAL A 453 10.29 -1.66 -48.91
C VAL A 453 11.02 -2.71 -48.09
N ARG A 454 11.54 -3.76 -48.74
CA ARG A 454 12.03 -4.98 -48.09
C ARG A 454 13.06 -4.72 -47.01
N THR A 455 14.03 -3.85 -47.25
CA THR A 455 15.08 -3.53 -46.27
C THR A 455 14.55 -2.79 -45.05
N ILE A 456 13.54 -1.95 -45.23
CA ILE A 456 12.90 -1.21 -44.14
C ILE A 456 12.00 -2.14 -43.33
N ASP A 457 11.24 -3.01 -44.00
CA ASP A 457 10.41 -4.03 -43.35
C ASP A 457 11.28 -4.99 -42.52
N GLU A 458 12.44 -5.41 -43.04
CA GLU A 458 13.43 -6.19 -42.28
C GLU A 458 13.90 -5.44 -41.01
N HIS A 459 14.17 -4.14 -41.09
CA HIS A 459 14.53 -3.34 -39.91
C HIS A 459 13.36 -3.21 -38.91
N HIS A 460 12.14 -3.00 -39.38
CA HIS A 460 10.94 -2.93 -38.52
C HIS A 460 10.70 -4.25 -37.79
N MET A 461 10.86 -5.39 -38.47
CA MET A 461 10.76 -6.72 -37.84
C MET A 461 11.78 -6.89 -36.70
N VAL A 462 13.02 -6.43 -36.89
CA VAL A 462 14.05 -6.50 -35.85
C VAL A 462 13.68 -5.62 -34.65
N LEU A 463 13.20 -4.39 -34.88
CA LEU A 463 12.73 -3.51 -33.80
C LEU A 463 11.56 -4.11 -33.02
N ILE A 464 10.57 -4.69 -33.73
CA ILE A 464 9.43 -5.37 -33.12
C ILE A 464 9.90 -6.57 -32.29
N ASN A 465 10.86 -7.36 -32.79
CA ASN A 465 11.43 -8.48 -32.03
C ASN A 465 12.17 -8.00 -30.77
N MET A 466 12.95 -6.92 -30.83
CA MET A 466 13.62 -6.37 -29.66
C MET A 466 12.63 -5.83 -28.61
N ILE A 467 11.51 -5.24 -29.04
CA ILE A 467 10.42 -4.84 -28.13
C ILE A 467 9.76 -6.06 -27.49
N ASN A 468 9.56 -7.14 -28.24
CA ASN A 468 9.05 -8.40 -27.70
C ASN A 468 10.03 -9.07 -26.72
N ASP A 469 11.34 -9.03 -26.99
CA ASP A 469 12.38 -9.55 -26.09
C ASP A 469 12.42 -8.76 -24.78
N LEU A 470 12.28 -7.44 -24.85
CA LEU A 470 12.15 -6.57 -23.68
C LEU A 470 10.91 -6.93 -22.87
N TYR A 471 9.76 -7.09 -23.54
CA TYR A 471 8.51 -7.51 -22.91
C TYR A 471 8.64 -8.88 -22.20
N GLN A 472 9.28 -9.86 -22.82
CA GLN A 472 9.51 -11.17 -22.20
C GLN A 472 10.49 -11.12 -21.03
N ALA A 473 11.58 -10.35 -21.14
CA ALA A 473 12.54 -10.19 -20.06
C ALA A 473 11.89 -9.58 -18.82
N MET A 474 10.96 -8.66 -19.02
CA MET A 474 10.14 -8.07 -17.95
C MET A 474 9.17 -9.08 -17.33
N ARG A 475 8.40 -9.82 -18.16
CA ARG A 475 7.46 -10.84 -17.68
C ARG A 475 8.15 -11.95 -16.88
N GLN A 476 9.38 -12.30 -17.25
CA GLN A 476 10.18 -13.34 -16.58
C GLN A 476 10.96 -12.82 -15.35
N ARG A 477 10.73 -11.57 -14.89
CA ARG A 477 11.43 -10.94 -13.75
C ARG A 477 12.96 -11.07 -13.83
N LYS A 478 13.53 -10.93 -15.03
CA LYS A 478 14.98 -10.99 -15.20
C LYS A 478 15.64 -9.80 -14.51
N THR A 479 16.87 -9.99 -14.03
CA THR A 479 17.64 -8.98 -13.29
C THR A 479 17.82 -7.69 -14.10
N GLY A 480 17.93 -6.54 -13.41
CA GLY A 480 18.03 -5.22 -14.04
C GLY A 480 19.10 -5.13 -15.13
N SER A 481 20.27 -5.78 -14.93
CA SER A 481 21.34 -5.85 -15.93
C SER A 481 20.91 -6.43 -17.29
N LYS A 482 20.09 -7.49 -17.31
CA LYS A 482 19.62 -8.08 -18.59
C LYS A 482 18.60 -7.21 -19.30
N VAL A 483 17.81 -6.46 -18.54
CA VAL A 483 16.84 -5.51 -19.10
C VAL A 483 17.59 -4.33 -19.70
N THR A 484 18.59 -3.78 -19.00
CA THR A 484 19.46 -2.72 -19.50
C THR A 484 20.14 -3.12 -20.82
N ASP A 485 20.70 -4.33 -20.91
CA ASP A 485 21.33 -4.81 -22.14
C ASP A 485 20.38 -4.83 -23.36
N ILE A 486 19.08 -5.12 -23.13
CA ILE A 486 18.07 -5.14 -24.20
C ILE A 486 17.70 -3.70 -24.60
N VAL A 487 17.54 -2.79 -23.63
CA VAL A 487 17.24 -1.38 -23.89
C VAL A 487 18.38 -0.70 -24.66
N ASP A 488 19.64 -0.99 -24.32
CA ASP A 488 20.81 -0.44 -25.01
C ASP A 488 20.87 -0.91 -26.47
N LYS A 489 20.64 -2.20 -26.71
CA LYS A 489 20.55 -2.75 -28.08
C LYS A 489 19.40 -2.16 -28.87
N LEU A 490 18.23 -1.98 -28.24
CA LEU A 490 17.07 -1.35 -28.86
C LEU A 490 17.39 0.10 -29.26
N LEU A 491 18.05 0.87 -28.40
CA LEU A 491 18.47 2.25 -28.69
C LEU A 491 19.46 2.31 -29.85
N GLU A 492 20.48 1.44 -29.83
CA GLU A 492 21.50 1.37 -30.88
C GLU A 492 20.87 1.02 -32.24
N TYR A 493 20.01 0.00 -32.27
CA TYR A 493 19.36 -0.43 -33.51
C TYR A 493 18.33 0.58 -34.02
N THR A 494 17.64 1.28 -33.12
CA THR A 494 16.73 2.39 -33.47
C THR A 494 17.50 3.51 -34.18
N LYS A 495 18.64 3.93 -33.63
CA LYS A 495 19.53 4.93 -34.26
C LYS A 495 20.05 4.47 -35.62
N TYR A 496 20.36 3.17 -35.75
CA TYR A 496 20.80 2.59 -37.02
C TYR A 496 19.69 2.63 -38.08
N HIS A 497 18.50 2.15 -37.75
CA HIS A 497 17.34 2.11 -38.66
C HIS A 497 16.92 3.52 -39.10
N PHE A 498 16.71 4.44 -38.15
CA PHE A 498 16.37 5.82 -38.46
C PHE A 498 17.47 6.51 -39.28
N GLY A 499 18.73 6.30 -38.93
CA GLY A 499 19.86 6.82 -39.70
C GLY A 499 19.93 6.29 -41.13
N TYR A 500 19.44 5.07 -41.38
CA TYR A 500 19.35 4.49 -42.72
C TYR A 500 18.28 5.21 -43.56
N GLU A 501 17.07 5.39 -43.02
CA GLU A 501 15.98 6.12 -43.70
C GLU A 501 16.35 7.57 -43.96
N GLU A 502 16.92 8.25 -42.96
CA GLU A 502 17.32 9.65 -43.06
C GLU A 502 18.36 9.88 -44.17
N LYS A 503 19.30 8.94 -44.35
CA LYS A 503 20.27 9.00 -45.46
C LYS A 503 19.58 8.89 -46.82
N ILE A 504 18.53 8.08 -46.93
CA ILE A 504 17.76 7.95 -48.16
C ILE A 504 16.95 9.23 -48.40
N PHE A 505 16.31 9.77 -47.36
CA PHE A 505 15.61 11.05 -47.44
C PHE A 505 16.52 12.19 -47.91
N ASP A 506 17.75 12.26 -47.40
CA ASP A 506 18.72 13.29 -47.80
C ASP A 506 19.23 13.08 -49.23
N LYS A 507 19.46 11.83 -49.63
CA LYS A 507 19.94 11.47 -50.97
C LYS A 507 18.93 11.81 -52.05
N TYR A 508 17.65 11.54 -51.82
CA TYR A 508 16.58 11.71 -52.81
C TYR A 508 15.68 12.94 -52.55
N ARG A 509 15.99 13.73 -51.51
CA ARG A 509 15.26 14.95 -51.13
C ARG A 509 13.78 14.71 -50.83
N TYR A 510 13.50 13.79 -49.91
CA TYR A 510 12.14 13.53 -49.45
C TYR A 510 11.50 14.81 -48.85
N PRO A 511 10.33 15.27 -49.33
CA PRO A 511 9.74 16.55 -48.93
C PRO A 511 9.51 16.74 -47.42
N ASP A 512 9.10 15.67 -46.73
CA ASP A 512 8.74 15.72 -45.31
C ASP A 512 9.91 15.31 -44.37
N SER A 513 11.13 15.19 -44.90
CA SER A 513 12.34 14.72 -44.18
C SER A 513 12.57 15.42 -42.84
N ALA A 514 12.44 16.76 -42.78
CA ALA A 514 12.70 17.51 -41.55
C ALA A 514 11.70 17.19 -40.43
N SER A 515 10.42 16.95 -40.77
CA SER A 515 9.38 16.59 -39.81
C SER A 515 9.59 15.16 -39.30
N HIS A 516 9.99 14.26 -40.20
CA HIS A 516 10.27 12.87 -39.93
C HIS A 516 11.47 12.71 -38.96
N LYS A 517 12.59 13.38 -39.24
CA LYS A 517 13.78 13.42 -38.37
C LYS A 517 13.47 13.88 -36.94
N LYS A 518 12.51 14.81 -36.78
CA LYS A 518 12.11 15.30 -35.46
C LYS A 518 11.37 14.22 -34.66
N LEU A 519 10.55 13.39 -35.31
CA LEU A 519 9.88 12.25 -34.68
C LEU A 519 10.90 11.21 -34.23
N HIS A 520 11.88 10.89 -35.08
CA HIS A 520 12.98 9.97 -34.77
C HIS A 520 13.74 10.40 -33.51
N ARG A 521 14.21 11.65 -33.47
CA ARG A 521 14.94 12.18 -32.30
C ARG A 521 14.08 12.16 -31.03
N SER A 522 12.78 12.40 -31.14
CA SER A 522 11.88 12.33 -29.99
C SER A 522 11.77 10.91 -29.41
N PHE A 523 11.77 9.89 -30.27
CA PHE A 523 11.69 8.50 -29.83
C PHE A 523 13.02 8.00 -29.26
N GLU A 524 14.14 8.30 -29.93
CA GLU A 524 15.49 8.00 -29.45
C GLU A 524 15.73 8.57 -28.05
N ASN A 525 15.40 9.85 -27.83
CA ASN A 525 15.57 10.50 -26.53
C ASN A 525 14.74 9.81 -25.43
N LYS A 526 13.56 9.27 -25.77
CA LYS A 526 12.69 8.61 -24.80
C LYS A 526 13.23 7.25 -24.38
N ILE A 527 13.79 6.49 -25.33
CA ILE A 527 14.48 5.22 -25.02
C ILE A 527 15.74 5.50 -24.16
N GLU A 528 16.49 6.57 -24.46
CA GLU A 528 17.69 6.94 -23.72
C GLU A 528 17.38 7.41 -22.28
N GLU A 529 16.35 8.23 -22.10
CA GLU A 529 15.86 8.66 -20.78
C GLU A 529 15.46 7.44 -19.92
N PHE A 530 14.77 6.47 -20.54
CA PHE A 530 14.38 5.23 -19.89
C PHE A 530 15.58 4.38 -19.48
N GLY A 531 16.55 4.16 -20.38
CA GLY A 531 17.77 3.41 -20.08
C GLY A 531 18.55 4.02 -18.90
N ASN A 532 18.70 5.35 -18.88
CA ASN A 532 19.37 6.06 -17.78
C ASN A 532 18.62 5.93 -16.43
N SER A 533 17.30 5.90 -16.48
CA SER A 533 16.46 5.75 -15.28
C SER A 533 16.54 4.34 -14.69
N LEU A 534 16.69 3.31 -15.54
CA LEU A 534 16.95 1.94 -15.12
C LEU A 534 18.34 1.79 -14.51
N ALA A 535 19.37 2.37 -15.15
CA ALA A 535 20.75 2.30 -14.66
C ALA A 535 20.96 2.99 -13.30
N SER A 536 20.19 4.05 -13.02
CA SER A 536 20.25 4.78 -11.75
C SER A 536 19.38 4.19 -10.63
N GLY A 537 18.66 3.08 -10.90
CA GLY A 537 17.74 2.45 -9.94
C GLY A 537 16.53 3.32 -9.56
N LYS A 538 16.33 4.45 -10.24
CA LYS A 538 15.23 5.40 -9.99
C LYS A 538 13.92 4.96 -10.61
N ALA A 539 13.97 4.16 -11.68
CA ALA A 539 12.78 3.60 -12.30
C ALA A 539 12.77 2.08 -12.16
N THR A 540 11.63 1.56 -11.73
CA THR A 540 11.25 0.18 -12.03
C THR A 540 10.80 0.11 -13.49
N VAL A 541 11.11 -1.00 -14.15
CA VAL A 541 10.69 -1.23 -15.54
C VAL A 541 9.16 -1.29 -15.58
N SER A 542 8.48 -0.24 -16.05
CA SER A 542 7.01 -0.16 -16.02
C SER A 542 6.40 -0.63 -17.34
N ASN A 543 5.22 -1.25 -17.26
CA ASN A 543 4.46 -1.66 -18.45
C ASN A 543 4.03 -0.47 -19.32
N GLU A 544 3.96 0.73 -18.75
CA GLU A 544 3.74 2.00 -19.46
C GLU A 544 4.81 2.25 -20.53
N VAL A 545 6.08 1.97 -20.23
CA VAL A 545 7.18 2.22 -21.18
C VAL A 545 7.15 1.24 -22.34
N ILE A 546 6.93 -0.06 -22.10
CA ILE A 546 6.79 -1.03 -23.20
C ILE A 546 5.61 -0.64 -24.09
N ARG A 547 4.49 -0.25 -23.47
CA ARG A 547 3.30 0.17 -24.21
C ARG A 547 3.58 1.41 -25.05
N PHE A 548 4.32 2.38 -24.53
CA PHE A 548 4.78 3.53 -25.31
C PHE A 548 5.64 3.10 -26.51
N LEU A 549 6.67 2.27 -26.29
CA LEU A 549 7.56 1.80 -27.35
C LEU A 549 6.79 1.09 -28.46
N LYS A 550 5.86 0.23 -28.04
CA LYS A 550 4.96 -0.52 -28.90
C LYS A 550 4.02 0.39 -29.71
N ASP A 551 3.25 1.23 -29.02
CA ASP A 551 2.23 2.09 -29.64
C ASP A 551 2.87 3.13 -30.55
N TRP A 552 4.03 3.68 -30.16
CA TRP A 552 4.77 4.62 -31.00
C TRP A 552 5.26 3.94 -32.27
N LEU A 553 5.97 2.80 -32.16
CA LEU A 553 6.56 2.13 -33.32
C LEU A 553 5.47 1.67 -34.31
N VAL A 554 4.43 1.01 -33.83
CA VAL A 554 3.32 0.55 -34.68
C VAL A 554 2.65 1.73 -35.39
N LYS A 555 2.38 2.82 -34.66
CA LYS A 555 1.74 3.99 -35.24
C LYS A 555 2.65 4.72 -36.24
N HIS A 556 3.95 4.78 -35.96
CA HIS A 556 4.95 5.39 -36.82
C HIS A 556 5.03 4.62 -38.15
N ILE A 557 5.15 3.30 -38.10
CA ILE A 557 5.16 2.43 -39.28
C ILE A 557 3.89 2.62 -40.12
N MET A 558 2.72 2.46 -39.49
CA MET A 558 1.44 2.45 -40.21
C MET A 558 1.04 3.82 -40.79
N ILE A 559 1.46 4.93 -40.17
CA ILE A 559 0.95 6.26 -40.52
C ILE A 559 2.03 7.16 -41.10
N VAL A 560 3.25 7.08 -40.59
CA VAL A 560 4.34 7.99 -40.95
C VAL A 560 5.20 7.35 -42.03
N ASP A 561 5.65 6.11 -41.83
CA ASP A 561 6.56 5.45 -42.76
C ASP A 561 5.86 5.04 -44.05
N HIS A 562 4.61 4.60 -43.94
CA HIS A 562 3.76 4.31 -45.09
C HIS A 562 3.61 5.51 -46.05
N LYS A 563 3.83 6.75 -45.61
CA LYS A 563 3.75 7.94 -46.49
C LYS A 563 4.93 8.08 -47.42
N TYR A 564 6.10 7.53 -47.08
CA TYR A 564 7.25 7.57 -47.97
C TYR A 564 7.33 6.34 -48.88
N SER A 565 6.51 5.31 -48.67
CA SER A 565 6.54 4.05 -49.44
C SER A 565 6.49 4.25 -50.95
N GLU A 566 5.56 5.08 -51.43
CA GLU A 566 5.41 5.40 -52.85
C GLU A 566 6.65 6.16 -53.37
N PHE A 567 7.13 7.12 -52.59
CA PHE A 567 8.35 7.88 -52.90
C PHE A 567 9.60 6.98 -53.00
N MET A 568 9.75 6.00 -52.10
CA MET A 568 10.88 5.06 -52.14
C MET A 568 10.83 4.16 -53.36
N ASN A 569 9.64 3.63 -53.68
CA ASN A 569 9.41 2.78 -54.84
C ASN A 569 9.66 3.52 -56.16
N ASP A 570 9.25 4.78 -56.27
CA ASP A 570 9.49 5.64 -57.44
C ASP A 570 10.99 5.92 -57.69
N HIS A 571 11.82 5.79 -56.66
CA HIS A 571 13.28 5.96 -56.73
C HIS A 571 14.04 4.62 -56.81
N GLY A 572 13.33 3.52 -57.09
CA GLY A 572 13.90 2.18 -57.30
C GLY A 572 14.36 1.47 -56.02
N ILE A 573 13.78 1.85 -54.88
CA ILE A 573 14.05 1.24 -53.58
C ILE A 573 12.81 0.40 -53.22
N HIS A 574 12.98 -0.92 -53.28
CA HIS A 574 11.93 -1.92 -53.09
C HIS A 574 12.22 -2.87 -51.92
#